data_AF-A0A1I7WMG5-F1
#
_entry.id   AF-A0A1I7WMG5-F1
#
_cell.length_a   1.000
_cell.length_b   1.000
_cell.length_c   1.000
_cell.angle_alpha   90.00
_cell.angle_beta   90.00
_cell.angle_gamma   90.00
#
_symmetry.space_group_name_H-M   'P 1'
#
loop_
_entity.id
_entity.type
_entity.pdbx_description
1 polymer ?
#
loop_
_entity_poly.entity_id
_entity_poly.type
_entity_poly.pdbx_seq_one_letter_code
_entity_poly.pdbx_strand_id
1 'polypeptide(L)' 'MHEMCNMLTPARPRELTRLRKNQRTVSRTYGGCLSANAVKERIVRAFLVEEQKIVAKVLKSRKATDN' A
#
# COMPACT_ATOMS: atom_id res chain seq x y z
N MET A 1 -15.97 -2.55 -1.07
CA MET A 1 -15.76 -3.86 -1.73
C MET A 1 -14.26 -4.01 -1.94
N HIS A 2 -13.68 -5.11 -1.46
CA HIS A 2 -12.25 -5.41 -1.63
C HIS A 2 -12.00 -5.62 -3.12
N GLU A 3 -11.27 -4.72 -3.78
CA GLU A 3 -10.89 -4.94 -5.18
C GLU A 3 -9.94 -6.14 -5.24
N MET A 4 -10.44 -7.22 -5.83
CA MET A 4 -9.67 -8.43 -6.05
C MET A 4 -8.52 -8.13 -7.02
N CYS A 5 -7.34 -8.70 -6.79
CA CYS A 5 -6.21 -8.50 -7.69
C CYS A 5 -6.42 -9.32 -8.97
N ASN A 6 -6.92 -8.67 -10.03
CA ASN A 6 -7.36 -9.28 -11.30
C ASN A 6 -6.32 -10.10 -12.09
N MET A 7 -5.06 -10.10 -11.69
CA MET A 7 -3.96 -10.79 -12.39
C MET A 7 -3.57 -12.14 -11.76
N LEU A 8 -4.45 -12.71 -10.93
CA LEU A 8 -4.24 -13.98 -10.23
C LEU A 8 -5.20 -15.04 -10.76
N THR A 9 -4.74 -16.28 -10.79
CA THR A 9 -5.62 -17.41 -11.13
C THR A 9 -6.48 -17.76 -9.91
N PRO A 10 -7.82 -17.66 -9.99
CA PRO A 10 -8.70 -18.08 -8.91
C PRO A 10 -8.65 -19.61 -8.78
N ALA A 11 -8.43 -20.10 -7.57
CA ALA A 11 -8.35 -21.54 -7.28
C ALA A 11 -8.75 -21.80 -5.83
N ARG A 12 -9.15 -23.05 -5.51
CA ARG A 12 -9.45 -23.44 -4.12
C ARG A 12 -8.16 -23.45 -3.29
N PRO A 13 -8.23 -23.28 -1.95
CA PRO A 13 -7.04 -23.29 -1.09
C PRO A 13 -6.12 -24.50 -1.28
N ARG A 14 -6.70 -25.68 -1.53
CA ARG A 14 -5.95 -26.92 -1.80
C ARG A 14 -5.29 -26.96 -3.18
N GLU A 15 -5.81 -26.22 -4.14
CA GLU A 15 -5.27 -26.13 -5.51
C GLU A 15 -4.19 -25.06 -5.62
N LEU A 16 -4.26 -24.01 -4.79
CA LEU A 16 -3.24 -22.96 -4.70
C LEU A 16 -1.85 -23.52 -4.38
N THR A 17 -1.71 -24.65 -3.69
CA THR A 17 -0.39 -25.26 -3.43
C THR A 17 0.24 -25.90 -4.66
N ARG A 18 -0.59 -26.31 -5.64
CA ARG A 18 -0.17 -26.94 -6.90
C ARG A 18 0.18 -25.92 -7.99
N LEU A 19 -0.35 -24.70 -7.89
CA LEU A 19 -0.10 -23.64 -8.87
C LEU A 19 1.32 -23.07 -8.76
N ARG A 20 1.84 -22.63 -9.90
CA ARG A 20 3.15 -21.99 -9.99
C ARG A 20 3.13 -20.61 -9.29
N LYS A 21 4.31 -20.10 -8.93
CA LYS A 21 4.43 -18.80 -8.23
C LYS A 21 3.88 -17.62 -9.05
N ASN A 22 4.12 -17.61 -10.36
CA ASN A 22 3.62 -16.58 -11.28
C ASN A 22 2.09 -16.55 -11.42
N GLN A 23 1.40 -17.64 -11.09
CA GLN A 23 -0.07 -17.72 -11.11
C GLN A 23 -0.71 -17.19 -9.81
N ARG A 24 0.11 -17.04 -8.75
CA ARG A 24 -0.32 -16.68 -7.39
C ARG A 24 0.20 -15.34 -6.91
N THR A 25 1.09 -14.71 -7.67
CA THR A 25 1.72 -13.44 -7.29
C THR A 25 1.90 -12.56 -8.51
N VAL A 26 1.95 -11.25 -8.28
CA VAL A 26 2.30 -10.25 -9.29
C VAL A 26 3.62 -9.62 -8.89
N SER A 27 4.48 -9.28 -9.86
CA SER A 27 5.77 -8.63 -9.62
C SER A 27 5.61 -7.15 -9.25
N ARG A 28 5.09 -6.88 -8.04
CA ARG A 28 5.01 -5.56 -7.41
C ARG A 28 4.93 -5.69 -5.88
N THR A 29 5.06 -4.58 -5.15
CA THR A 29 4.82 -4.56 -3.70
C THR A 29 3.38 -4.96 -3.39
N TYR A 30 3.21 -5.81 -2.38
CA TYR A 30 1.92 -6.42 -2.00
C TYR A 30 1.19 -7.16 -3.14
N GLY A 31 1.92 -7.61 -4.18
CA GLY A 31 1.37 -8.40 -5.28
C GLY A 31 0.76 -9.70 -4.78
N GLY A 32 -0.44 -10.04 -5.26
CA GLY A 32 -1.19 -11.20 -4.74
C GLY A 32 -2.14 -10.88 -3.58
N CYS A 33 -1.92 -9.78 -2.87
CA CYS A 33 -2.66 -9.43 -1.64
C CYS A 33 -3.54 -8.18 -1.81
N LEU A 34 -3.01 -7.12 -2.42
CA LEU A 34 -3.73 -5.85 -2.59
C LEU A 34 -3.92 -5.50 -4.07
N SER A 35 -5.00 -4.78 -4.39
CA SER A 35 -5.19 -4.18 -5.72
C SER A 35 -4.13 -3.11 -6.00
N ALA A 36 -3.88 -2.82 -7.27
CA ALA A 36 -2.92 -1.78 -7.66
C ALA A 36 -3.34 -0.40 -7.12
N ASN A 37 -4.65 -0.12 -7.11
CA ASN A 37 -5.22 1.11 -6.58
C ASN A 37 -4.97 1.26 -5.08
N ALA A 38 -5.20 0.19 -4.30
CA ALA A 38 -4.96 0.20 -2.86
C ALA A 38 -3.48 0.38 -2.51
N VAL A 39 -2.56 -0.21 -3.30
CA VAL A 39 -1.11 -0.01 -3.13
C VAL A 39 -0.74 1.45 -3.43
N LYS A 40 -1.25 2.03 -4.52
CA LYS A 40 -1.03 3.44 -4.88
C LYS A 40 -1.53 4.37 -3.78
N GLU A 41 -2.74 4.16 -3.29
CA GLU A 41 -3.33 4.97 -2.23
C GLU A 41 -2.52 4.89 -0.94
N ARG A 42 -2.05 3.70 -0.53
CA ARG A 42 -1.17 3.53 0.63
C ARG A 42 0.16 4.27 0.48
N ILE A 43 0.79 4.20 -0.69
CA ILE A 43 2.05 4.90 -0.97
C ILE A 43 1.85 6.41 -0.85
N VAL A 44 0.86 6.95 -1.56
CA VAL A 44 0.59 8.40 -1.56
C VAL A 44 0.20 8.88 -0.16
N ARG A 45 -0.69 8.16 0.52
CA ARG A 45 -1.12 8.51 1.87
C ARG A 45 0.03 8.50 2.86
N ALA A 46 0.88 7.46 2.84
CA ALA A 46 2.04 7.39 3.72
C ALA A 46 2.98 8.57 3.50
N PHE A 47 3.30 8.87 2.23
CA PHE A 47 4.14 10.01 1.87
C PHE A 47 3.55 11.33 2.40
N LEU A 48 2.30 11.65 2.07
CA LEU A 48 1.68 12.91 2.47
C LEU A 48 1.56 13.07 3.99
N VAL A 49 1.28 11.98 4.71
CA VAL A 49 1.20 12.02 6.18
C VAL A 49 2.57 12.31 6.80
N GLU A 50 3.64 11.72 6.29
CA GLU A 50 5.00 12.03 6.78
C GLU A 50 5.42 13.47 6.46
N GLU A 51 5.12 13.96 5.25
CA GLU A 51 5.35 15.36 4.89
C GLU A 51 4.60 16.33 5.82
N GLN A 52 3.32 16.06 6.08
CA GLN A 52 2.52 16.87 7.00
C GLN A 52 3.05 16.85 8.44
N LYS A 53 3.56 15.72 8.92
CA LYS A 53 4.19 15.64 10.25
C LYS A 53 5.40 16.57 10.37
N ILE A 54 6.22 16.65 9.33
CA ILE A 54 7.39 17.55 9.29
C ILE A 54 6.92 19.01 9.33
N VAL A 55 5.96 19.38 8.47
CA VAL A 55 5.40 20.73 8.43
C VAL A 55 4.81 21.13 9.79
N ALA A 56 4.03 20.25 10.42
CA ALA A 56 3.45 20.50 11.74
C ALA A 56 4.52 20.74 12.81
N LYS A 57 5.63 19.99 12.78
CA LYS A 57 6.77 20.17 13.70
C LYS A 57 7.44 21.53 13.50
N VAL A 58 7.71 21.92 12.26
CA VAL A 58 8.35 23.21 11.93
C VAL A 58 7.46 24.39 12.35
N LEU A 59 6.16 24.33 12.06
CA LEU A 59 5.21 25.36 12.46
C LEU A 59 5.12 25.49 13.99
N LYS A 60 5.17 24.38 14.73
CA LYS A 60 5.20 24.40 16.20
C LYS A 60 6.46 25.07 16.73
N SER A 61 7.63 24.75 16.16
CA SER A 61 8.90 25.39 16.56
C SER A 61 8.91 26.90 16.30
N ARG A 62 8.41 27.35 15.14
CA ARG A 62 8.31 28.77 14.77
C ARG A 62 7.39 29.56 15.74
N LYS A 63 6.25 28.99 16.13
CA LYS A 63 5.34 29.64 17.09
C LYS A 63 5.93 29.77 18.50
N ALA A 64 6.77 28.83 18.90
CA ALA A 64 7.44 28.87 20.20
C ALA A 64 8.54 29.95 20.27
N THR A 65 9.10 30.34 19.12
CA THR A 65 10.12 31.41 19.04
C THR A 65 9.53 32.82 18.90
N ASP A 66 8.29 32.95 18.42
CA ASP A 66 7.60 34.24 18.18
C ASP A 66 6.71 34.70 19.38
N ASN A 67 6.95 34.21 20.60
CA ASN A 67 6.32 34.71 21.84
C ASN A 67 7.38 35.22 22.84
#